data_AF-A0A6M0T0W5-F1
#
_entry.id   AF-A0A6M0T0W5-F1
#
_cell.length_a   1.000
_cell.length_b   1.000
_cell.length_c   1.000
_cell.angle_alpha   90.00
_cell.angle_beta   90.00
_cell.angle_gamma   90.00
#
_symmetry.space_group_name_H-M   'P 1'
#
loop_
_entity.id
_entity.type
_entity.pdbx_description
1 polymer ?
#
loop_
_entity_poly.entity_id
_entity_poly.type
_entity_poly.pdbx_seq_one_letter_code
_entity_poly.pdbx_strand_id
1 'polypeptide(L)'
;MKGRRLIFSVNSIVGIILILLGIFVFKDSQQDTIKKLCFAVGSICTTLGIGSLIHEWIVSITEYDDIKKIKDIELKDERNTQIREKSAYRVCRIMSHLFCAYTLFLIFMKADLIFIIPSVGLVMVQLILIIYYSNYYSKIM
;
A
#
# COMPACT_ATOMS: atom_id res chain seq x y z
N MET A 1 6.75 17.96 17.64
CA MET A 1 7.60 16.75 17.49
C MET A 1 7.37 15.72 18.60
N LYS A 2 7.53 16.06 19.89
CA LYS A 2 7.48 15.07 21.00
C LYS A 2 6.20 14.21 21.04
N GLY A 3 5.03 14.81 20.78
CA GLY A 3 3.75 14.07 20.75
C GLY A 3 3.60 13.11 19.56
N ARG A 4 4.06 13.49 18.36
CA ARG A 4 4.02 12.61 17.17
C ARG A 4 5.01 11.46 17.30
N ARG A 5 6.22 11.73 17.81
CA ARG A 5 7.21 10.70 18.16
C ARG A 5 6.63 9.68 19.13
N LEU A 6 5.93 10.14 20.16
CA LEU A 6 5.25 9.24 21.12
C LEU A 6 4.20 8.36 20.43
N ILE A 7 3.38 8.92 19.55
CA ILE A 7 2.37 8.16 18.81
C ILE A 7 3.02 7.08 17.94
N PHE A 8 4.08 7.42 17.18
CA PHE A 8 4.76 6.45 16.32
C PHE A 8 5.54 5.39 17.10
N SER A 9 6.11 5.75 18.26
CA SER A 9 6.73 4.80 19.19
C SER A 9 5.70 3.83 19.77
N VAL A 10 4.56 4.32 20.23
CA VAL A 10 3.47 3.47 20.73
C VAL A 10 2.97 2.54 19.63
N ASN A 11 2.78 3.04 18.40
CA ASN A 11 2.33 2.23 17.28
C ASN A 11 3.33 1.11 16.92
N SER A 12 4.64 1.40 16.97
CA SER A 12 5.68 0.39 16.76
C SER A 12 5.67 -0.67 17.86
N ILE A 13 5.53 -0.26 19.12
CA ILE A 13 5.50 -1.18 20.26
C ILE A 13 4.28 -2.10 20.18
N VAL A 14 3.11 -1.56 19.87
CA VAL A 14 1.88 -2.35 19.66
C VAL A 14 2.05 -3.36 18.52
N GLY A 15 2.68 -2.95 17.41
CA GLY A 15 2.99 -3.85 16.31
C GLY A 15 3.92 -5.01 16.72
N ILE A 16 4.98 -4.73 17.50
CA ILE A 16 5.91 -5.75 17.99
C ILE A 16 5.19 -6.73 18.92
N ILE A 17 4.33 -6.22 19.82
CA ILE A 17 3.54 -7.06 20.74
C ILE A 17 2.62 -7.98 19.95
N LEU A 18 1.93 -7.49 18.91
CA LEU A 18 1.10 -8.33 18.04
C LEU A 18 1.91 -9.44 17.36
N ILE A 19 3.08 -9.14 16.83
CA ILE A 19 3.96 -10.17 16.23
C ILE A 19 4.35 -11.22 17.28
N LEU A 20 4.76 -10.78 18.47
CA LEU A 20 5.14 -11.68 19.57
C LEU A 20 3.97 -12.56 20.01
N LEU A 21 2.76 -12.02 20.12
CA LEU A 21 1.56 -12.80 20.43
C LEU A 21 1.28 -13.85 19.35
N GLY A 22 1.45 -13.50 18.08
CA GLY A 22 1.34 -14.44 16.95
C GLY A 22 2.34 -15.60 17.02
N ILE A 23 3.53 -15.38 17.54
CA ILE A 23 4.59 -16.41 17.64
C ILE A 23 4.42 -17.27 18.90
N PHE A 24 4.17 -16.65 20.05
CA PHE A 24 4.27 -17.32 21.35
C PHE A 24 2.93 -17.90 21.85
N VAL A 25 1.80 -17.26 21.54
CA VAL A 25 0.48 -17.65 22.10
C VAL A 25 -0.27 -18.58 21.16
N PHE A 26 -0.33 -18.26 19.87
CA PHE A 26 -1.14 -19.01 18.88
C PHE A 26 -0.32 -20.12 18.19
N LYS A 27 0.05 -21.16 18.95
CA LYS A 27 0.81 -22.31 18.42
C LYS A 27 -0.04 -23.43 17.81
N ASP A 28 -1.33 -23.48 18.13
CA ASP A 28 -2.23 -24.58 17.74
C ASP A 28 -2.76 -24.45 16.30
N SER A 29 -2.99 -25.58 15.63
CA SER A 29 -3.41 -25.65 14.21
C SER A 29 -4.79 -25.02 13.97
N GLN A 30 -5.68 -25.04 14.97
CA GLN A 30 -7.01 -24.42 14.87
C GLN A 30 -6.98 -22.89 14.83
N GLN A 31 -5.85 -22.27 15.22
CA GLN A 31 -5.69 -20.81 15.33
C GLN A 31 -4.77 -20.23 14.25
N ASP A 32 -4.43 -21.00 13.22
CA ASP A 32 -3.48 -20.58 12.18
C ASP A 32 -3.96 -19.33 11.41
N THR A 33 -5.27 -19.19 11.21
CA THR A 33 -5.86 -17.97 10.61
C THR A 33 -5.64 -16.73 11.49
N ILE A 34 -5.82 -16.86 12.80
CA ILE A 34 -5.65 -15.76 13.77
C ILE A 34 -4.17 -15.39 13.87
N LYS A 35 -3.28 -16.38 13.87
CA LYS A 35 -1.83 -16.19 13.82
C LYS A 35 -1.39 -15.39 12.59
N LYS A 36 -1.86 -15.78 11.40
CA LYS A 36 -1.55 -15.08 10.14
C LYS A 36 -2.06 -13.64 10.15
N LEU A 37 -3.28 -13.42 10.66
CA LEU A 37 -3.83 -12.07 10.82
C LEU A 37 -2.98 -11.21 11.76
N CYS A 38 -2.58 -11.77 12.91
CA CYS A 38 -1.76 -11.09 13.91
C CYS A 38 -0.39 -10.69 13.34
N PHE A 39 0.22 -11.57 12.54
CA PHE A 39 1.45 -11.27 11.81
C PHE A 39 1.26 -10.17 10.76
N ALA A 40 0.20 -10.26 9.95
CA ALA A 40 -0.07 -9.27 8.91
C ALA A 40 -0.27 -7.87 9.53
N VAL A 41 -1.16 -7.75 10.51
CA VAL A 41 -1.46 -6.47 11.18
C VAL A 41 -0.24 -5.97 11.95
N GLY A 42 0.44 -6.85 12.69
CA GLY A 42 1.65 -6.49 13.44
C GLY A 42 2.78 -5.98 12.54
N SER A 43 2.98 -6.61 11.37
CA SER A 43 4.00 -6.19 10.39
C SER A 43 3.69 -4.80 9.79
N ILE A 44 2.42 -4.51 9.52
CA ILE A 44 1.99 -3.20 9.02
C ILE A 44 2.20 -2.12 10.08
N CYS A 45 1.76 -2.36 11.31
CA CYS A 45 1.93 -1.38 12.40
C CYS A 45 3.40 -1.10 12.73
N THR A 46 4.25 -2.13 12.72
CA THR A 46 5.69 -1.95 12.96
C THR A 46 6.38 -1.20 11.84
N THR A 47 6.15 -1.57 10.58
CA THR A 47 6.79 -0.91 9.43
C THR A 47 6.36 0.56 9.33
N LEU A 48 5.07 0.86 9.50
CA LEU A 48 4.56 2.23 9.49
C LEU A 48 5.06 3.04 10.69
N GLY A 49 5.11 2.45 11.89
CA GLY A 49 5.60 3.11 13.09
C GLY A 49 7.09 3.46 13.00
N ILE A 50 7.93 2.48 12.65
CA ILE A 50 9.38 2.65 12.56
C ILE A 50 9.73 3.59 11.41
N GLY A 51 9.11 3.42 10.23
CA GLY A 51 9.35 4.30 9.09
C GLY A 51 9.02 5.76 9.40
N SER A 52 7.93 6.01 10.11
CA SER A 52 7.53 7.36 10.54
C SER A 52 8.48 7.94 11.59
N LEU A 53 9.01 7.12 12.51
CA LEU A 53 10.01 7.55 13.49
C LEU A 53 11.33 7.97 12.83
N ILE A 54 11.81 7.18 11.86
CA ILE A 54 13.02 7.49 11.10
C ILE A 54 12.84 8.82 10.38
N HIS A 55 11.68 9.04 9.74
CA HIS A 55 11.39 10.29 9.05
C HIS A 55 11.42 11.51 9.99
N GLU A 56 10.83 11.41 11.19
CA GLU A 56 10.85 12.50 12.18
C GLU A 56 12.21 12.74 12.85
N TRP A 57 13.17 11.83 12.68
CA TRP A 57 14.55 11.99 13.13
C TRP A 57 15.42 12.65 12.07
N ILE A 58 15.20 12.33 10.80
CA ILE A 58 15.99 12.84 9.68
C ILE A 58 15.55 14.26 9.31
N VAL A 59 14.24 14.51 9.21
CA VAL A 59 13.71 15.77 8.69
C VAL A 59 13.43 16.76 9.82
N SER A 60 14.05 17.93 9.74
CA SER A 60 13.80 19.04 10.67
C SER A 60 12.43 19.68 10.41
N ILE A 61 11.83 20.36 11.40
CA ILE A 61 10.51 21.01 11.24
C ILE A 61 10.53 22.05 10.11
N THR A 62 11.60 22.83 10.03
CA THR A 62 11.77 23.89 9.03
C THR A 62 11.85 23.31 7.63
N GLU A 63 12.65 22.25 7.46
CA GLU A 63 12.77 21.54 6.19
C GLU A 63 11.46 20.85 5.80
N TYR A 64 10.73 20.28 6.77
CA TYR A 64 9.41 19.70 6.53
C TYR A 64 8.41 20.73 6.03
N ASP A 65 8.35 21.92 6.64
CA ASP A 65 7.42 22.98 6.25
C ASP A 65 7.76 23.55 4.87
N ASP A 66 9.03 23.67 4.53
CA ASP A 66 9.47 24.12 3.21
C ASP A 66 9.18 23.09 2.13
N ILE A 67 9.47 21.80 2.38
CA ILE A 67 9.08 20.69 1.50
C ILE A 67 7.56 20.67 1.30
N LYS A 68 6.79 20.86 2.38
CA LYS A 68 5.33 20.86 2.32
C LYS A 68 4.80 22.02 1.47
N LYS A 69 5.34 23.24 1.63
CA LYS A 69 4.94 24.39 0.82
C LYS A 69 5.22 24.16 -0.66
N ILE A 70 6.41 23.69 -1.01
CA ILE A 70 6.78 23.40 -2.41
C ILE A 70 5.84 22.33 -2.98
N LYS A 71 5.61 21.25 -2.23
CA LYS A 71 4.70 20.19 -2.63
C LYS A 71 3.27 20.69 -2.82
N ASP A 72 2.76 21.55 -1.93
CA ASP A 72 1.41 22.11 -2.05
C ASP A 72 1.27 23.00 -3.30
N ILE A 73 2.32 23.72 -3.68
CA ILE A 73 2.36 24.50 -4.92
C ILE A 73 2.33 23.55 -6.13
N GLU A 74 3.18 22.52 -6.15
CA GLU A 74 3.23 21.55 -7.25
C GLU A 74 1.94 20.76 -7.43
N LEU A 75 1.27 20.41 -6.33
CA LEU A 75 0.01 19.68 -6.33
C LEU A 75 -1.17 20.52 -6.84
N LYS A 76 -1.13 21.84 -6.62
CA LYS A 76 -2.17 22.79 -7.04
C LYS A 76 -1.91 23.37 -8.43
N ASP A 77 -0.72 23.16 -8.99
CA ASP A 77 -0.44 23.54 -10.38
C ASP A 77 -1.32 22.68 -11.33
N GLU A 78 -2.20 23.36 -12.07
CA GLU A 78 -3.12 22.73 -13.02
C GLU A 78 -2.37 21.95 -14.10
N ARG A 79 -1.22 22.46 -14.56
CA ARG A 79 -0.42 21.80 -15.59
C ARG A 79 0.14 20.48 -15.07
N ASN A 80 0.69 20.48 -13.85
CA ASN A 80 1.20 19.26 -13.23
C ASN A 80 0.07 18.26 -12.97
N THR A 81 -1.11 18.74 -12.58
CA THR A 81 -2.28 17.89 -12.38
C THR A 81 -2.70 17.20 -13.69
N GLN A 82 -2.81 17.94 -14.80
CA GLN A 82 -3.15 17.38 -16.11
C GLN A 82 -2.10 16.36 -16.58
N ILE A 83 -0.81 16.66 -16.44
CA ILE A 83 0.28 15.73 -16.80
C ILE A 83 0.19 14.47 -15.95
N ARG A 84 -0.02 14.61 -14.64
CA ARG A 84 -0.15 13.48 -13.70
C ARG A 84 -1.34 12.59 -14.02
N GLU A 85 -2.51 13.16 -14.30
CA GLU A 85 -3.69 12.37 -14.67
C GLU A 85 -3.48 11.62 -15.99
N LYS A 86 -2.94 12.30 -17.01
CA LYS A 86 -2.67 11.70 -18.32
C LYS A 86 -1.62 10.59 -18.25
N SER A 87 -0.57 10.80 -17.46
CA SER A 87 0.48 9.80 -17.22
C SER A 87 -0.04 8.63 -16.41
N ALA A 88 -0.78 8.87 -15.32
CA ALA A 88 -1.40 7.82 -14.51
C ALA A 88 -2.33 6.93 -15.35
N TYR A 89 -3.17 7.52 -16.20
CA TYR A 89 -4.02 6.77 -17.12
C TYR A 89 -3.20 5.91 -18.10
N ARG A 90 -2.16 6.47 -18.71
CA ARG A 90 -1.29 5.72 -19.63
C ARG A 90 -0.57 4.56 -18.92
N VAL A 91 -0.04 4.79 -17.73
CA VAL A 91 0.61 3.77 -16.91
C VAL A 91 -0.38 2.68 -16.54
N CYS A 92 -1.57 3.04 -16.04
CA CYS A 92 -2.63 2.10 -15.70
C CYS A 92 -2.99 1.20 -16.89
N ARG A 93 -3.13 1.78 -18.09
CA ARG A 93 -3.43 1.03 -19.31
C ARG A 93 -2.32 0.04 -19.66
N ILE A 94 -1.06 0.44 -19.62
CA ILE A 94 0.08 -0.45 -19.90
C ILE A 94 0.21 -1.54 -18.83
N MET A 95 0.12 -1.17 -17.55
CA MET A 95 0.23 -2.11 -16.43
C MET A 95 -0.87 -3.17 -16.45
N SER A 96 -2.08 -2.80 -16.88
CA SER A 96 -3.16 -3.78 -17.04
C SER A 96 -2.81 -4.87 -18.06
N HIS A 97 -2.16 -4.51 -19.18
CA HIS A 97 -1.68 -5.49 -20.16
C HIS A 97 -0.53 -6.34 -19.59
N LEU A 98 0.39 -5.71 -18.84
CA LEU A 98 1.49 -6.42 -18.18
C LEU A 98 0.99 -7.42 -17.13
N PHE A 99 -0.04 -7.08 -16.35
CA PHE A 99 -0.62 -8.02 -15.40
C PHE A 99 -1.24 -9.22 -16.11
N CYS A 100 -1.99 -9.00 -17.19
CA CYS A 100 -2.51 -10.11 -17.99
C CYS A 100 -1.39 -10.99 -18.56
N ALA A 101 -0.34 -10.37 -19.12
CA ALA A 101 0.82 -11.10 -19.65
C ALA A 101 1.55 -11.90 -18.55
N TYR A 102 1.69 -11.32 -17.36
CA TYR A 102 2.30 -11.98 -16.21
C TYR A 102 1.45 -13.17 -15.72
N THR A 103 0.13 -13.02 -15.65
CA THR A 103 -0.76 -14.13 -15.31
C THR A 103 -0.65 -15.28 -16.33
N LEU A 104 -0.64 -14.96 -17.63
CA LEU A 104 -0.44 -15.95 -18.69
C LEU A 104 0.92 -16.65 -18.58
N PHE A 105 1.97 -15.89 -18.29
CA PHE A 105 3.30 -16.43 -18.06
C PHE A 105 3.33 -17.44 -16.91
N LEU A 106 2.70 -17.13 -15.77
CA LEU A 106 2.59 -18.07 -14.64
C LEU A 106 1.83 -19.36 -15.02
N ILE A 107 0.77 -19.24 -15.81
CA ILE A 107 0.00 -20.40 -16.29
C ILE A 107 0.87 -21.27 -17.21
N PHE A 108 1.60 -20.68 -18.16
CA PHE A 108 2.48 -21.42 -19.07
C PHE A 108 3.64 -22.12 -18.35
N MET A 109 4.17 -21.48 -17.30
CA MET A 109 5.22 -22.07 -16.46
C MET A 109 4.68 -23.15 -15.51
N LYS A 110 3.37 -23.44 -15.53
CA LYS A 110 2.70 -24.37 -14.60
C LYS A 110 3.05 -24.05 -13.13
N ALA A 111 3.10 -22.76 -12.80
CA ALA A 111 3.36 -22.32 -11.44
C ALA A 111 2.28 -22.82 -10.47
N ASP A 112 2.62 -22.96 -9.19
CA ASP A 112 1.65 -23.38 -8.18
C ASP A 112 0.45 -22.44 -8.12
N LEU A 113 -0.72 -23.04 -7.84
CA LEU A 113 -1.99 -22.31 -7.73
C LEU A 113 -1.95 -21.17 -6.71
N ILE A 114 -1.09 -21.29 -5.69
CA ILE A 114 -0.85 -20.25 -4.68
C ILE A 114 -0.40 -18.93 -5.31
N PHE A 115 0.29 -18.95 -6.47
CA PHE A 115 0.74 -17.75 -7.17
C PHE A 115 -0.24 -17.32 -8.28
N ILE A 116 -0.92 -18.26 -8.92
CA ILE A 116 -1.86 -17.99 -10.01
C ILE A 116 -3.12 -17.31 -9.48
N ILE A 117 -3.70 -17.81 -8.38
CA ILE A 117 -4.97 -17.29 -7.83
C ILE A 117 -4.87 -15.80 -7.45
N PRO A 118 -3.83 -15.34 -6.70
CA PRO A 118 -3.67 -13.92 -6.41
C PRO A 118 -3.45 -13.06 -7.66
N SER A 119 -2.72 -13.58 -8.66
CA SER A 119 -2.47 -12.84 -9.90
C SER A 119 -3.76 -12.59 -10.68
N VAL A 120 -4.61 -13.61 -10.83
CA VAL A 120 -5.95 -13.47 -11.43
C VAL A 120 -6.81 -12.51 -10.61
N GLY A 121 -6.77 -12.62 -9.27
CA GLY A 121 -7.48 -11.73 -8.37
C GLY A 121 -7.11 -10.25 -8.57
N LEU A 122 -5.82 -9.94 -8.73
CA LEU A 122 -5.34 -8.58 -9.01
C LEU A 122 -5.89 -8.03 -10.34
N VAL A 123 -5.89 -8.85 -11.40
CA VAL A 123 -6.47 -8.46 -12.70
C VAL A 123 -7.97 -8.16 -12.57
N MET A 124 -8.71 -9.00 -11.83
CA MET A 124 -10.14 -8.80 -11.61
C MET A 124 -10.45 -7.53 -10.83
N VAL A 125 -9.71 -7.27 -9.74
CA VAL A 125 -9.85 -6.03 -8.96
C VAL A 125 -9.55 -4.81 -9.84
N GLN A 126 -8.47 -4.87 -10.63
CA GLN A 126 -8.10 -3.80 -11.55
C GLN A 126 -9.22 -3.50 -12.56
N LEU A 127 -9.82 -4.54 -13.15
CA LEU A 127 -10.95 -4.40 -14.09
C LEU A 127 -12.17 -3.75 -13.43
N ILE A 128 -12.55 -4.22 -12.24
CA ILE A 128 -13.68 -3.67 -11.48
C ILE A 128 -13.46 -2.18 -11.21
N LEU A 129 -12.25 -1.79 -10.77
CA LEU A 129 -11.91 -0.39 -10.50
C LEU A 129 -11.97 0.47 -11.76
N ILE A 130 -11.44 -0.02 -12.89
CA ILE A 130 -11.50 0.69 -14.18
C ILE A 130 -12.96 0.94 -14.57
N ILE A 131 -13.82 -0.09 -14.51
CA ILE A 131 -15.23 0.03 -14.86
C ILE A 131 -15.95 1.00 -13.92
N TYR A 132 -15.74 0.85 -12.61
CA TYR A 132 -16.38 1.68 -11.60
C TYR A 132 -16.02 3.16 -11.77
N TYR A 133 -14.72 3.48 -11.84
CA TYR A 133 -14.28 4.88 -11.97
C TYR A 133 -14.61 5.46 -13.35
N SER A 134 -14.51 4.68 -14.43
CA SER A 134 -14.93 5.14 -15.75
C SER A 134 -16.41 5.53 -15.77
N ASN A 135 -17.28 4.71 -15.16
CA ASN A 135 -18.71 5.01 -15.08
C ASN A 135 -19.01 6.19 -14.14
N TYR A 136 -18.30 6.28 -13.01
CA TYR A 136 -18.48 7.37 -12.05
C TYR A 136 -18.13 8.72 -12.68
N TYR A 137 -16.94 8.84 -13.26
CA TYR A 137 -16.49 10.10 -13.87
C TYR A 137 -17.21 10.43 -15.17
N SER A 138 -17.64 9.43 -15.96
CA SER A 138 -18.47 9.67 -17.15
C SER A 138 -19.88 10.18 -16.85
N LYS A 139 -20.38 10.05 -15.62
CA LYS A 139 -21.70 10.59 -15.22
C LYS A 139 -21.60 11.99 -14.62
N ILE A 140 -20.41 12.35 -14.12
CA ILE A 140 -20.16 13.62 -13.43
C ILE A 140 -19.70 14.70 -14.42
N MET A 141 -18.96 14.31 -15.45
CA MET A 141 -18.64 15.16 -16.60
C MET A 141 -19.77 15.12 -17.63
#